data_AF-X1BSC8-F1
#
_entry.id   AF-X1BSC8-F1
#
_cell.length_a   1.000
_cell.length_b   1.000
_cell.length_c   1.000
_cell.angle_alpha   90.00
_cell.angle_beta   90.00
_cell.angle_gamma   90.00
#
_symmetry.space_group_name_H-M   'P 1'
#
loop_
_entity.id
_entity.type
_entity.pdbx_description
1 polymer ?
#
loop_
_entity_poly.entity_id
_entity_poly.type
_entity_poly.pdbx_seq_one_letter_code
_entity_poly.pdbx_strand_id
1 'polypeptide(L)'
;MKNLWSKTNFVLIGVLIISSVFSPVLGTGVFKSANRSILSDVELKVDDLSLITSDHVNNENSKSTLLLNKRDSLFGDLLINSFELLQESDVTEMKIIMLFKEETSKSERIELIASILDEYEIIDNYDIIPAVYLKCDPNELFTKEGKLGEYLALEKVYKSRNYESPFYQEQLPETSALNSNNYPNWWLPAIGADNLAYDGTGVKVAVLDTGIYEHPDLNISASENFVSGEFPFEYDDDLGHGTHVAGIIGGNGSSSGGLYRGVAP
;
A
#
# COMPACT_ATOMS: atom_id res chain seq x y z
N MET A 1 -15.39 13.86 40.38
CA MET A 1 -16.11 14.03 39.10
C MET A 1 -15.28 13.31 38.03
N LYS A 2 -15.13 11.98 38.05
CA LYS A 2 -15.93 10.96 37.33
C LYS A 2 -16.56 11.41 36.01
N ASN A 3 -15.94 10.93 34.93
CA ASN A 3 -16.46 10.56 33.61
C ASN A 3 -17.35 11.53 32.84
N LEU A 4 -16.77 12.16 31.82
CA LEU A 4 -17.49 12.62 30.64
C LEU A 4 -16.66 12.32 29.37
N TRP A 5 -16.35 11.04 29.14
CA TRP A 5 -15.97 10.59 27.79
C TRP A 5 -17.25 10.08 27.15
N SER A 6 -17.89 10.94 26.36
CA SER A 6 -19.05 10.56 25.56
C SER A 6 -18.60 9.49 24.57
N LYS A 7 -19.24 8.32 24.62
CA LYS A 7 -19.16 7.30 23.58
C LYS A 7 -19.76 7.87 22.30
N THR A 8 -18.96 8.54 21.48
CA THR A 8 -19.25 8.69 20.06
C THR A 8 -18.79 7.41 19.38
N ASN A 9 -19.76 6.65 18.87
CA ASN A 9 -19.47 5.53 17.98
C ASN A 9 -18.85 6.12 16.70
N PHE A 10 -17.54 6.02 16.55
CA PHE A 10 -16.87 6.38 15.32
C PHE A 10 -17.01 5.20 14.36
N VAL A 11 -17.66 5.41 13.22
CA VAL A 11 -17.52 4.51 12.08
C VAL A 11 -16.35 5.06 11.27
N LEU A 12 -15.17 4.46 11.42
CA LEU A 12 -14.03 4.73 10.56
C LEU A 12 -14.26 3.99 9.24
N ILE A 13 -14.75 4.69 8.22
CA ILE A 13 -14.71 4.19 6.84
C ILE A 13 -13.37 4.61 6.26
N GLY A 14 -12.39 3.73 6.35
CA GLY A 14 -11.13 3.89 5.62
C GLY A 14 -11.39 3.58 4.15
N VAL A 15 -11.43 4.61 3.30
CA VAL A 15 -11.45 4.42 1.84
C VAL A 15 -10.01 4.36 1.39
N LEU A 16 -9.46 3.15 1.34
CA LEU A 16 -8.15 2.89 0.72
C LEU A 16 -8.41 2.69 -0.77
N ILE A 17 -8.32 3.77 -1.57
CA ILE A 17 -8.38 3.68 -3.03
C ILE A 17 -7.03 3.12 -3.51
N ILE A 18 -6.84 1.81 -3.37
CA ILE A 18 -5.81 1.12 -4.15
C ILE A 18 -6.43 0.90 -5.53
N SER A 19 -6.16 1.77 -6.49
CA SER A 19 -6.48 1.48 -7.89
C SER A 19 -5.54 0.37 -8.38
N SER A 20 -5.83 -0.88 -8.07
CA SER A 20 -5.30 -2.00 -8.84
C SER A 20 -6.14 -2.11 -10.12
N VAL A 21 -5.46 -2.06 -11.25
CA VAL A 21 -6.04 -2.06 -12.59
C VAL A 21 -6.94 -3.27 -12.77
N PHE A 22 -8.25 -3.05 -12.83
CA PHE A 22 -9.17 -3.94 -13.55
C PHE A 22 -9.60 -3.20 -14.81
N SER A 23 -9.13 -3.67 -15.97
CA SER A 23 -9.65 -3.23 -17.25
C SER A 23 -11.18 -3.46 -17.27
N PRO A 24 -12.01 -2.44 -17.57
CA PRO A 24 -13.41 -2.69 -17.84
C PRO A 24 -13.48 -3.49 -19.14
N VAL A 25 -13.94 -4.75 -19.03
CA VAL A 25 -14.27 -5.57 -20.19
C VAL A 25 -15.38 -4.86 -20.96
N LEU A 26 -15.03 -4.48 -22.18
CA LEU A 26 -15.80 -3.68 -23.13
C LEU A 26 -17.22 -4.23 -23.35
N GLY A 27 -18.18 -3.30 -23.33
CA GLY A 27 -19.49 -3.50 -23.93
C GLY A 27 -19.37 -3.86 -25.41
N THR A 28 -20.19 -4.82 -25.83
CA THR A 28 -20.26 -5.33 -27.20
C THR A 28 -20.78 -4.25 -28.15
N GLY A 29 -19.89 -3.68 -28.95
CA GLY A 29 -20.22 -2.88 -30.13
C GLY A 29 -19.90 -3.67 -31.41
N VAL A 30 -20.94 -4.07 -32.13
CA VAL A 30 -20.85 -4.77 -33.42
C VAL A 30 -20.19 -3.86 -34.46
N PHE A 31 -19.03 -4.25 -34.98
CA PHE A 31 -18.48 -3.68 -36.21
C PHE A 31 -18.47 -4.71 -37.33
N LYS A 32 -19.22 -4.38 -38.38
CA LYS A 32 -19.22 -5.04 -39.68
C LYS A 32 -18.24 -4.27 -40.56
N SER A 33 -17.05 -4.80 -40.83
CA SER A 33 -16.30 -4.43 -42.04
C SER A 33 -15.16 -5.39 -42.34
N ALA A 34 -14.94 -5.59 -43.63
CA ALA A 34 -14.13 -6.63 -44.24
C ALA A 34 -12.63 -6.30 -44.24
N ASN A 35 -11.83 -7.20 -43.70
CA ASN A 35 -10.69 -7.81 -44.40
C ASN A 35 -10.03 -8.86 -43.49
N ARG A 36 -10.24 -10.14 -43.84
CA ARG A 36 -9.52 -11.27 -43.26
C ARG A 36 -8.18 -11.41 -43.95
N SER A 37 -7.11 -10.98 -43.30
CA SER A 37 -5.78 -11.60 -43.36
C SER A 37 -4.87 -10.81 -42.43
N ILE A 38 -4.06 -11.51 -41.62
CA ILE A 38 -3.24 -11.00 -40.50
C ILE A 38 -3.93 -11.18 -39.14
N LEU A 39 -4.20 -12.44 -38.82
CA LEU A 39 -4.16 -12.99 -37.47
C LEU A 39 -3.31 -14.25 -37.60
N SER A 40 -1.99 -14.08 -37.54
CA SER A 40 -1.06 -15.16 -37.23
C SER A 40 -0.64 -14.97 -35.77
N ASP A 41 -1.22 -15.81 -34.91
CA ASP A 41 -0.67 -16.33 -33.67
C ASP A 41 0.32 -15.42 -32.93
N VAL A 42 -0.20 -14.59 -32.02
CA VAL A 42 0.61 -14.07 -30.91
C VAL A 42 0.76 -15.21 -29.91
N GLU A 43 1.77 -16.03 -30.14
CA GLU A 43 2.22 -17.08 -29.22
C GLU A 43 2.97 -16.40 -28.07
N LEU A 44 2.38 -16.43 -26.87
CA LEU A 44 3.02 -15.96 -25.64
C LEU A 44 4.17 -16.94 -25.31
N LYS A 45 5.41 -16.50 -25.52
CA LYS A 45 6.61 -17.24 -25.07
C LYS A 45 6.63 -17.32 -23.54
N VAL A 46 6.33 -18.50 -23.02
CA VAL A 46 6.54 -18.91 -21.63
C VAL A 46 7.83 -19.75 -21.58
N ASP A 47 8.95 -19.14 -21.98
CA ASP A 47 10.28 -19.75 -21.83
C ASP A 47 11.01 -19.01 -20.70
N ASP A 48 10.76 -19.42 -19.46
CA ASP A 48 11.70 -19.28 -18.32
C ASP A 48 11.20 -19.96 -17.02
N LEU A 49 10.02 -20.59 -17.02
CA LEU A 49 9.60 -21.49 -15.94
C LEU A 49 10.01 -22.93 -16.26
N SER A 50 11.31 -23.22 -16.22
CA SER A 50 11.79 -24.61 -16.24
C SER A 50 11.80 -25.19 -14.82
N LEU A 51 10.82 -26.05 -14.57
CA LEU A 51 10.85 -27.05 -13.50
C LEU A 51 12.02 -28.00 -13.77
N ILE A 52 13.08 -27.92 -12.96
CA ILE A 52 14.16 -28.91 -12.99
C ILE A 52 13.63 -30.20 -12.35
N THR A 53 13.28 -31.17 -13.20
CA THR A 53 13.14 -32.57 -12.82
C THR A 53 14.54 -33.19 -12.65
N SER A 54 14.68 -33.99 -11.60
CA SER A 54 15.89 -34.74 -11.23
C SER A 54 16.45 -35.60 -12.36
N ASP A 55 17.78 -35.65 -12.50
CA ASP A 55 18.58 -36.89 -12.38
C ASP A 55 20.09 -36.60 -12.45
N HIS A 56 20.86 -37.32 -11.59
CA HIS A 56 22.34 -37.40 -11.47
C HIS A 56 23.13 -36.41 -10.57
N VAL A 57 23.01 -36.62 -9.24
CA VAL A 57 24.07 -36.93 -8.23
C VAL A 57 25.55 -36.54 -8.53
N ASN A 58 26.08 -35.47 -7.93
CA ASN A 58 26.99 -35.48 -6.74
C ASN A 58 27.71 -34.13 -6.48
N ASN A 59 27.83 -33.77 -5.17
CA ASN A 59 28.67 -32.73 -4.52
C ASN A 59 28.23 -31.24 -4.68
N GLU A 60 27.94 -30.41 -3.67
CA GLU A 60 28.03 -30.46 -2.20
C GLU A 60 26.98 -29.51 -1.54
N ASN A 61 26.01 -30.08 -0.81
CA ASN A 61 25.55 -29.75 0.55
C ASN A 61 25.31 -28.31 1.09
N SER A 62 25.10 -27.24 0.30
CA SER A 62 24.62 -25.96 0.88
C SER A 62 23.34 -25.36 0.29
N LYS A 63 22.89 -25.81 -0.88
CA LYS A 63 21.74 -25.20 -1.58
C LYS A 63 20.39 -25.91 -1.41
N SER A 64 20.36 -27.16 -0.96
CA SER A 64 19.09 -27.92 -0.86
C SER A 64 18.37 -27.80 0.49
N THR A 65 19.03 -27.28 1.52
CA THR A 65 18.45 -27.11 2.87
C THR A 65 17.56 -25.87 3.00
N LEU A 66 17.68 -24.89 2.10
CA LEU A 66 16.84 -23.66 2.11
C LEU A 66 15.46 -23.83 1.46
N LEU A 67 15.24 -24.92 0.71
CA LEU A 67 13.95 -25.23 0.07
C LEU A 67 12.99 -26.01 0.98
N LEU A 68 13.39 -26.39 2.19
CA LEU A 68 12.49 -27.03 3.15
C LEU A 68 11.72 -25.97 3.96
N ASN A 69 10.39 -25.97 3.80
CA ASN A 69 9.38 -25.30 4.62
C ASN A 69 9.19 -23.77 4.48
N LYS A 70 8.99 -23.26 3.25
CA LYS A 70 8.45 -21.89 3.05
C LYS A 70 7.14 -21.59 3.82
N ARG A 71 6.32 -22.60 4.15
CA ARG A 71 5.07 -22.41 4.89
C ARG A 71 5.26 -22.20 6.40
N ASP A 72 6.28 -22.82 6.99
CA ASP A 72 6.55 -22.75 8.44
C ASP A 72 7.76 -21.86 8.77
N SER A 73 8.34 -21.20 7.77
CA SER A 73 9.45 -20.28 7.99
C SER A 73 8.98 -19.05 8.79
N LEU A 74 9.82 -18.67 9.75
CA LEU A 74 9.70 -17.44 10.51
C LEU A 74 9.76 -16.22 9.59
N PHE A 75 10.52 -16.30 8.50
CA PHE A 75 10.70 -15.20 7.56
C PHE A 75 9.67 -15.27 6.43
N GLY A 76 9.07 -14.13 6.10
CA GLY A 76 8.18 -14.01 4.95
C GLY A 76 8.93 -14.21 3.63
N ASP A 77 8.23 -14.67 2.59
CA ASP A 77 8.83 -15.01 1.29
C ASP A 77 9.68 -13.88 0.67
N LEU A 78 9.21 -12.63 0.77
CA LEU A 78 9.95 -11.47 0.25
C LEU A 78 11.26 -11.22 1.00
N LEU A 79 11.28 -11.51 2.30
CA LEU A 79 12.48 -11.36 3.13
C LEU A 79 13.49 -12.46 2.76
N ILE A 80 13.03 -13.71 2.63
CA ILE A 80 13.85 -14.84 2.17
C ILE A 80 14.47 -14.54 0.80
N ASN A 81 13.65 -14.16 -0.18
CA ASN A 81 14.13 -13.83 -1.53
C ASN A 81 15.12 -12.66 -1.50
N SER A 82 14.99 -11.73 -0.53
CA SER A 82 15.94 -10.63 -0.42
C SER A 82 17.30 -11.08 0.09
N PHE A 83 17.39 -12.05 1.01
CA PHE A 83 18.68 -12.59 1.45
C PHE A 83 19.43 -13.30 0.32
N GLU A 84 18.73 -13.95 -0.60
CA GLU A 84 19.35 -14.58 -1.78
C GLU A 84 20.00 -13.53 -2.69
N LEU A 85 19.35 -12.38 -2.88
CA LEU A 85 19.86 -11.28 -3.72
C LEU A 85 20.96 -10.46 -3.02
N LEU A 86 20.95 -10.42 -1.69
CA LEU A 86 21.92 -9.67 -0.89
C LEU A 86 23.35 -10.22 -0.96
N GLN A 87 23.54 -11.46 -1.41
CA GLN A 87 24.87 -12.02 -1.64
C GLN A 87 25.68 -11.25 -2.71
N GLU A 88 25.03 -10.35 -3.46
CA GLU A 88 25.64 -9.55 -4.54
C GLU A 88 25.67 -8.04 -4.26
N SER A 89 25.23 -7.56 -3.08
CA SER A 89 25.08 -6.12 -2.80
C SER A 89 25.51 -5.68 -1.39
N ASP A 90 26.20 -4.54 -1.28
CA ASP A 90 26.60 -3.86 -0.02
C ASP A 90 25.42 -3.17 0.68
N VAL A 91 24.29 -3.86 0.90
CA VAL A 91 23.21 -3.29 1.70
C VAL A 91 23.56 -3.44 3.17
N THR A 92 23.79 -2.31 3.84
CA THR A 92 24.15 -2.28 5.26
C THR A 92 22.95 -2.40 6.18
N GLU A 93 21.75 -2.04 5.72
CA GLU A 93 20.57 -1.97 6.58
C GLU A 93 19.26 -2.30 5.83
N MET A 94 18.32 -2.92 6.52
CA MET A 94 17.01 -3.29 6.00
C MET A 94 15.90 -2.89 6.98
N LYS A 95 14.78 -2.40 6.42
CA LYS A 95 13.53 -2.15 7.15
C LYS A 95 12.66 -3.41 7.17
N ILE A 96 12.25 -3.82 8.37
CA ILE A 96 11.44 -5.02 8.60
C ILE A 96 10.28 -4.74 9.57
N ILE A 97 9.28 -5.61 9.52
CA ILE A 97 8.17 -5.65 10.48
C ILE A 97 8.22 -7.00 11.18
N MET A 98 8.40 -6.98 12.50
CA MET A 98 8.30 -8.17 13.36
C MET A 98 6.88 -8.26 13.92
N LEU A 99 6.17 -9.33 13.60
CA LEU A 99 4.83 -9.64 14.07
C LEU A 99 4.92 -10.60 15.26
N PHE A 100 4.21 -10.26 16.32
CA PHE A 100 4.14 -10.99 17.58
C PHE A 100 2.72 -11.50 17.82
N LYS A 101 2.57 -12.41 18.77
CA LYS A 101 1.27 -12.84 19.26
C LYS A 101 0.50 -11.69 19.89
N GLU A 102 -0.82 -11.70 19.75
CA GLU A 102 -1.72 -10.63 20.22
C GLU A 102 -1.54 -10.29 21.71
N GLU A 103 -1.28 -11.30 22.55
CA GLU A 103 -1.07 -11.13 23.98
C GLU A 103 0.26 -10.47 24.37
N THR A 104 1.21 -10.36 23.44
CA THR A 104 2.54 -9.81 23.71
C THR A 104 2.45 -8.30 23.89
N SER A 105 2.79 -7.81 25.08
CA SER A 105 2.74 -6.38 25.41
C SER A 105 3.79 -5.58 24.64
N LYS A 106 3.57 -4.27 24.50
CA LYS A 106 4.52 -3.39 23.80
C LYS A 106 5.93 -3.47 24.39
N SER A 107 6.07 -3.50 25.72
CA SER A 107 7.38 -3.58 26.39
C SER A 107 8.08 -4.90 26.13
N GLU A 108 7.36 -6.03 26.21
CA GLU A 108 7.91 -7.37 25.94
C GLU A 108 8.45 -7.49 24.50
N ARG A 109 7.78 -6.88 23.53
CA ARG A 109 8.26 -6.86 22.13
C ARG A 109 9.63 -6.19 22.02
N ILE A 110 9.82 -5.06 22.70
CA ILE A 110 11.09 -4.31 22.70
C ILE A 110 12.17 -5.09 23.43
N GLU A 111 11.85 -5.68 24.58
CA GLU A 111 12.79 -6.51 25.36
C GLU A 111 13.27 -7.72 24.55
N LEU A 112 12.38 -8.39 23.82
CA LEU A 112 12.74 -9.49 22.93
C LEU A 112 13.72 -9.02 21.85
N ILE A 113 13.41 -7.93 21.14
CA ILE A 113 14.27 -7.40 20.09
C ILE A 113 15.65 -7.04 20.66
N ALA A 114 15.68 -6.34 21.78
CA ALA A 114 16.91 -5.94 22.47
C ALA A 114 17.76 -7.11 22.98
N SER A 115 17.13 -8.25 23.26
CA SER A 115 17.84 -9.46 23.71
C SER A 115 18.51 -10.24 22.57
N ILE A 116 18.10 -9.98 21.33
CA ILE A 116 18.53 -10.75 20.16
C ILE A 116 19.38 -9.90 19.24
N LEU A 117 18.91 -8.72 18.82
CA LEU A 117 19.60 -7.87 17.87
C LEU A 117 20.57 -6.92 18.58
N ASP A 118 21.77 -6.78 18.03
CA ASP A 118 22.83 -5.92 18.55
C ASP A 118 22.74 -4.53 17.93
N GLU A 119 22.56 -4.45 16.60
CA GLU A 119 22.46 -3.19 15.86
C GLU A 119 21.06 -3.05 15.22
N TYR A 120 20.21 -2.26 15.87
CA TYR A 120 18.86 -2.00 15.38
C TYR A 120 18.37 -0.59 15.76
N GLU A 121 17.45 -0.08 14.96
CA GLU A 121 16.72 1.17 15.21
C GLU A 121 15.22 0.88 15.16
N ILE A 122 14.53 1.08 16.27
CA ILE A 122 13.07 0.93 16.32
C ILE A 122 12.43 2.19 15.77
N ILE A 123 11.68 2.04 14.69
CA ILE A 123 10.97 3.13 14.02
C ILE A 123 9.58 3.30 14.62
N ASP A 124 8.84 2.18 14.82
CA ASP A 124 7.51 2.22 15.42
C ASP A 124 7.18 0.91 16.16
N ASN A 125 6.36 1.00 17.20
CA ASN A 125 5.76 -0.13 17.90
C ASN A 125 4.24 0.05 17.89
N TYR A 126 3.57 -0.65 16.98
CA TYR A 126 2.20 -0.39 16.61
C TYR A 126 1.21 -0.69 17.75
N ASP A 127 0.16 0.14 17.82
CA ASP A 127 -0.99 -0.06 18.72
C ASP A 127 -2.02 -1.01 18.14
N ILE A 128 -2.27 -0.91 16.83
CA ILE A 128 -3.39 -1.59 16.17
C ILE A 128 -3.07 -3.06 15.87
N ILE A 129 -1.81 -3.33 15.52
CA ILE A 129 -1.30 -4.68 15.26
C ILE A 129 -0.18 -5.00 16.25
N PRO A 130 -0.02 -6.27 16.67
CA PRO A 130 1.04 -6.65 17.58
C PRO A 130 2.39 -6.73 16.86
N ALA A 131 2.88 -5.62 16.32
CA ALA A 131 4.07 -5.59 15.50
C ALA A 131 4.99 -4.40 15.79
N VAL A 132 6.28 -4.60 15.52
CA VAL A 132 7.32 -3.57 15.62
C VAL A 132 7.92 -3.37 14.24
N TYR A 133 7.99 -2.11 13.81
CA TYR A 133 8.70 -1.67 12.62
C TYR A 133 10.09 -1.17 13.00
N LEU A 134 11.12 -1.77 12.41
CA LEU A 134 12.51 -1.45 12.75
C LEU A 134 13.43 -1.57 11.54
N LYS A 135 14.62 -1.01 11.72
CA LYS A 135 15.76 -1.12 10.82
C LYS A 135 16.85 -1.97 11.48
N CYS A 136 17.48 -2.87 10.74
CA CYS A 136 18.57 -3.72 11.26
C CYS A 136 19.52 -4.18 10.13
N ASP A 137 20.67 -4.75 10.50
CA ASP A 137 21.57 -5.41 9.55
C ASP A 137 20.94 -6.72 9.03
N PRO A 138 20.81 -6.91 7.70
CA PRO A 138 20.23 -8.13 7.14
C PRO A 138 21.07 -9.41 7.39
N ASN A 139 22.40 -9.31 7.44
CA ASN A 139 23.29 -10.45 7.72
C ASN A 139 23.16 -10.91 9.17
N GLU A 140 23.05 -9.96 10.09
CA GLU A 140 22.79 -10.24 11.50
C GLU A 140 21.44 -10.94 11.66
N LEU A 141 20.39 -10.38 11.05
CA LEU A 141 19.03 -10.93 11.07
C LEU A 141 19.00 -12.37 10.57
N PHE A 142 19.66 -12.65 9.44
CA PHE A 142 19.76 -14.00 8.87
C PHE A 142 20.49 -14.96 9.81
N THR A 143 21.63 -14.54 10.37
CA THR A 143 22.44 -15.37 11.28
C THR A 143 21.68 -15.69 12.59
N LYS A 144 20.80 -14.78 13.03
CA LYS A 144 20.01 -14.93 14.26
C LYS A 144 18.64 -15.57 14.06
N GLU A 145 18.29 -16.04 12.85
CA GLU A 145 17.00 -16.70 12.56
C GLU A 145 16.68 -17.83 13.55
N GLY A 146 17.65 -18.70 13.82
CA GLY A 146 17.46 -19.81 14.76
C GLY A 146 17.10 -19.34 16.18
N LYS A 147 17.79 -18.30 16.68
CA LYS A 147 17.50 -17.71 17.99
C LYS A 147 16.13 -17.02 18.00
N LEU A 148 15.79 -16.30 16.94
CA LEU A 148 14.47 -15.67 16.80
C LEU A 148 13.34 -16.71 16.82
N GLY A 149 13.56 -17.86 16.17
CA GLY A 149 12.60 -18.97 16.15
C GLY A 149 12.37 -19.66 17.49
N GLU A 150 13.26 -19.50 18.48
CA GLU A 150 13.07 -20.02 19.84
C GLU A 150 12.05 -19.19 20.64
N TYR A 151 11.84 -17.92 20.27
CA TYR A 151 10.89 -17.06 20.95
C TYR A 151 9.46 -17.32 20.47
N LEU A 152 8.72 -18.08 21.26
CA LEU A 152 7.32 -18.43 20.99
C LEU A 152 6.39 -17.22 20.83
N ALA A 153 6.78 -16.03 21.28
CA ALA A 153 6.00 -14.80 21.15
C ALA A 153 6.12 -14.17 19.75
N LEU A 154 7.20 -14.45 19.00
CA LEU A 154 7.42 -13.96 17.65
C LEU A 154 6.73 -14.90 16.66
N GLU A 155 5.82 -14.38 15.85
CA GLU A 155 5.08 -15.16 14.86
C GLU A 155 5.73 -15.12 13.48
N LYS A 156 6.17 -13.94 13.05
CA LYS A 156 6.68 -13.74 11.70
C LYS A 156 7.53 -12.50 11.55
N VAL A 157 8.48 -12.51 10.63
CA VAL A 157 9.25 -11.33 10.22
C VAL A 157 9.04 -11.05 8.74
N TYR A 158 8.66 -9.83 8.41
CA TYR A 158 8.40 -9.39 7.04
C TYR A 158 9.37 -8.30 6.61
N LYS A 159 9.77 -8.31 5.33
CA LYS A 159 10.44 -7.18 4.71
C LYS A 159 9.44 -6.04 4.49
N SER A 160 9.83 -4.80 4.83
CA SER A 160 9.05 -3.61 4.54
C SER A 160 8.87 -3.43 3.02
N ARG A 161 7.70 -2.97 2.61
CA ARG A 161 7.39 -2.68 1.21
C ARG A 161 7.30 -1.18 1.00
N ASN A 162 7.78 -0.73 -0.15
CA ASN A 162 7.49 0.60 -0.65
C ASN A 162 6.32 0.49 -1.61
N TYR A 163 5.35 1.37 -1.44
CA TYR A 163 4.26 1.56 -2.37
C TYR A 163 4.40 2.96 -2.95
N GLU A 164 4.20 3.07 -4.26
CA GLU A 164 4.22 4.35 -4.95
C GLU A 164 2.79 4.66 -5.40
N SER A 165 2.42 5.94 -5.33
CA SER A 165 1.16 6.39 -5.93
C SER A 165 1.17 6.07 -7.42
N PRO A 166 0.06 5.60 -8.00
CA PRO A 166 -0.01 5.30 -9.42
C PRO A 166 0.28 6.56 -10.23
N PHE A 167 1.43 6.60 -10.89
CA PHE A 167 1.78 7.70 -11.76
C PHE A 167 1.03 7.56 -13.09
N TYR A 168 0.18 8.53 -13.40
CA TYR A 168 -0.37 8.66 -14.74
C TYR A 168 0.69 9.28 -15.63
N GLN A 169 1.24 8.48 -16.55
CA GLN A 169 1.90 9.06 -17.70
C GLN A 169 0.81 9.77 -18.50
N GLU A 170 0.85 11.10 -18.59
CA GLU A 170 0.05 11.87 -19.53
C GLU A 170 0.46 11.46 -20.97
N GLN A 171 0.09 10.26 -21.39
CA GLN A 171 -0.44 10.16 -22.74
C GLN A 171 -1.65 11.05 -22.68
N LEU A 172 -1.57 12.25 -23.27
CA LEU A 172 -2.74 13.02 -23.69
C LEU A 172 -3.76 11.99 -24.15
N PRO A 173 -4.77 11.65 -23.34
CA PRO A 173 -5.70 10.68 -23.83
C PRO A 173 -6.31 11.42 -25.01
N GLU A 174 -6.30 10.80 -26.19
CA GLU A 174 -7.23 11.22 -27.22
C GLU A 174 -8.64 10.88 -26.71
N THR A 175 -9.09 11.49 -25.60
CA THR A 175 -10.46 11.47 -25.12
C THR A 175 -11.24 12.46 -25.99
N SER A 176 -11.36 12.10 -27.26
CA SER A 176 -12.44 12.53 -28.12
C SER A 176 -13.83 12.23 -27.51
N ALA A 177 -13.90 11.44 -26.42
CA ALA A 177 -15.10 11.14 -25.66
C ALA A 177 -15.44 12.11 -24.50
N LEU A 178 -14.54 13.01 -24.07
CA LEU A 178 -14.80 13.93 -22.94
C LEU A 178 -14.46 15.37 -23.34
N ASN A 179 -15.33 15.99 -24.15
CA ASN A 179 -15.28 17.42 -24.37
C ASN A 179 -15.64 18.12 -23.05
N SER A 180 -14.67 18.80 -22.43
CA SER A 180 -14.85 19.58 -21.19
C SER A 180 -15.95 20.64 -21.31
N ASN A 181 -16.28 21.09 -22.53
CA ASN A 181 -17.39 22.01 -22.78
C ASN A 181 -18.77 21.34 -22.77
N ASN A 182 -18.84 20.00 -22.87
CA ASN A 182 -20.10 19.27 -23.00
C ASN A 182 -20.54 18.57 -21.71
N TYR A 183 -19.61 18.17 -20.84
CA TYR A 183 -19.93 17.50 -19.57
C TYR A 183 -18.96 17.88 -18.44
N PRO A 184 -18.95 19.14 -17.99
CA PRO A 184 -18.27 19.44 -16.75
C PRO A 184 -18.93 18.61 -15.64
N ASN A 185 -18.16 17.97 -14.76
CA ASN A 185 -18.62 17.12 -13.64
C ASN A 185 -19.27 15.75 -13.96
N TRP A 186 -19.06 15.23 -15.17
CA TRP A 186 -19.67 13.97 -15.64
C TRP A 186 -19.56 12.77 -14.69
N TRP A 187 -18.54 12.73 -13.83
CA TRP A 187 -18.31 11.65 -12.88
C TRP A 187 -19.42 11.56 -11.83
N LEU A 188 -20.03 12.68 -11.41
CA LEU A 188 -21.09 12.66 -10.40
C LEU A 188 -22.37 11.99 -10.93
N PRO A 189 -22.92 12.35 -12.12
CA PRO A 189 -24.02 11.59 -12.71
C PRO A 189 -23.65 10.13 -13.01
N ALA A 190 -22.41 9.86 -13.43
CA ALA A 190 -21.97 8.50 -13.76
C ALA A 190 -22.06 7.53 -12.57
N ILE A 191 -21.86 8.03 -11.34
CA ILE A 191 -22.03 7.25 -10.10
C ILE A 191 -23.37 7.52 -9.40
N GLY A 192 -24.24 8.38 -9.95
CA GLY A 192 -25.53 8.77 -9.37
C GLY A 192 -25.43 9.66 -8.12
N ALA A 193 -24.31 10.36 -7.91
CA ALA A 193 -24.10 11.25 -6.76
C ALA A 193 -24.68 12.66 -6.96
N ASP A 194 -25.06 13.01 -8.19
CA ASP A 194 -25.52 14.36 -8.54
C ASP A 194 -26.89 14.73 -7.95
N ASN A 195 -27.75 13.74 -7.67
CA ASN A 195 -29.14 13.90 -7.21
C ASN A 195 -29.43 13.27 -5.83
N LEU A 196 -28.41 13.06 -5.00
CA LEU A 196 -28.60 12.54 -3.65
C LEU A 196 -29.14 13.63 -2.71
N ALA A 197 -30.01 13.22 -1.78
CA ALA A 197 -30.52 14.10 -0.71
C ALA A 197 -29.55 14.23 0.48
N TYR A 198 -28.39 13.59 0.39
CA TYR A 198 -27.34 13.56 1.41
C TYR A 198 -26.03 14.02 0.78
N ASP A 199 -25.25 14.78 1.54
CA ASP A 199 -23.96 15.37 1.14
C ASP A 199 -22.77 14.80 1.92
N GLY A 200 -23.01 13.88 2.86
CA GLY A 200 -21.97 13.32 3.72
C GLY A 200 -21.74 14.10 5.01
N THR A 201 -22.56 15.12 5.32
CA THR A 201 -22.50 15.87 6.58
C THR A 201 -22.41 14.95 7.79
N GLY A 202 -21.40 15.18 8.63
CA GLY A 202 -21.15 14.44 9.86
C GLY A 202 -20.31 13.16 9.69
N VAL A 203 -19.97 12.78 8.45
CA VAL A 203 -19.04 11.69 8.16
C VAL A 203 -17.62 12.23 8.04
N LYS A 204 -16.65 11.53 8.63
CA LYS A 204 -15.22 11.84 8.48
C LYS A 204 -14.58 10.83 7.54
N VAL A 205 -13.81 11.31 6.58
CA VAL A 205 -13.01 10.49 5.66
C VAL A 205 -11.54 10.82 5.88
N ALA A 206 -10.72 9.80 6.12
CA ALA A 206 -9.27 9.94 6.19
C ALA A 206 -8.67 9.65 4.81
N VAL A 207 -7.84 10.56 4.32
CA VAL A 207 -7.12 10.44 3.04
C VAL A 207 -5.65 10.20 3.38
N LEU A 208 -5.16 9.00 3.06
CA LEU A 208 -3.76 8.61 3.25
C LEU A 208 -3.05 8.78 1.90
N ASP A 209 -2.44 9.94 1.69
CA ASP A 209 -1.91 10.35 0.39
C ASP A 209 -0.73 11.33 0.58
N THR A 210 -0.37 12.11 -0.45
CA THR A 210 0.78 13.04 -0.48
C THR A 210 0.64 14.29 0.40
N GLY A 211 -0.47 14.44 1.10
CA GLY A 211 -0.84 15.64 1.85
C GLY A 211 -2.16 16.22 1.35
N ILE A 212 -2.62 17.32 1.96
CA ILE A 212 -3.75 18.11 1.45
C ILE A 212 -3.44 19.60 1.62
N TYR A 213 -3.42 20.34 0.51
CA TYR A 213 -3.33 21.79 0.53
C TYR A 213 -4.59 22.42 1.14
N GLU A 214 -4.42 23.49 1.92
CA GLU A 214 -5.51 24.28 2.51
C GLU A 214 -6.31 25.06 1.44
N HIS A 215 -7.05 24.33 0.63
CA HIS A 215 -7.85 24.87 -0.46
C HIS A 215 -9.21 25.40 0.04
N PRO A 216 -9.73 26.55 -0.48
CA PRO A 216 -11.03 27.10 -0.06
C PRO A 216 -12.23 26.16 -0.21
N ASP A 217 -12.12 25.18 -1.13
CA ASP A 217 -13.17 24.18 -1.35
C ASP A 217 -13.07 22.96 -0.42
N LEU A 218 -12.03 22.86 0.42
CA LEU A 218 -11.82 21.74 1.33
C LEU A 218 -11.93 22.18 2.79
N ASN A 219 -12.63 21.39 3.59
CA ASN A 219 -12.73 21.59 5.04
C ASN A 219 -11.96 20.49 5.77
N ILE A 220 -10.70 20.77 6.09
CA ILE A 220 -9.78 19.81 6.71
C ILE A 220 -9.99 19.82 8.23
N SER A 221 -10.38 18.67 8.78
CA SER A 221 -10.66 18.53 10.22
C SER A 221 -9.45 18.14 11.08
N ALA A 222 -8.46 17.49 10.45
CA ALA A 222 -7.20 17.07 11.07
C ALA A 222 -6.20 16.72 9.95
N SER A 223 -4.92 16.94 10.20
CA SER A 223 -3.81 16.57 9.33
C SER A 223 -2.66 16.02 10.17
N GLU A 224 -1.96 15.04 9.65
CA GLU A 224 -0.80 14.42 10.30
C GLU A 224 0.11 13.85 9.19
N ASN A 225 1.43 14.08 9.32
CA ASN A 225 2.42 13.49 8.42
C ASN A 225 3.11 12.27 9.07
N PHE A 226 3.25 11.19 8.31
CA PHE A 226 3.91 9.94 8.70
C PHE A 226 5.14 9.61 7.84
N VAL A 227 5.59 10.52 6.98
CA VAL A 227 6.78 10.34 6.14
C VAL A 227 8.03 10.35 7.02
N SER A 228 8.84 9.30 6.88
CA SER A 228 10.07 9.16 7.65
C SER A 228 11.07 10.26 7.30
N GLY A 229 11.53 11.01 8.31
CA GLY A 229 12.50 12.10 8.13
C GLY A 229 11.86 13.49 8.08
N GLU A 230 10.53 13.55 8.05
CA GLU A 230 9.75 14.79 8.12
C GLU A 230 9.09 14.93 9.50
N PHE A 231 8.69 16.15 9.84
CA PHE A 231 7.96 16.44 11.06
C PHE A 231 6.46 16.22 10.88
N PRO A 232 5.72 15.84 11.94
CA PRO A 232 4.28 15.59 11.84
C PRO A 232 3.43 16.76 11.34
N PHE A 233 3.93 17.99 11.45
CA PHE A 233 3.27 19.20 10.98
C PHE A 233 3.55 19.53 9.50
N GLU A 234 4.45 18.80 8.84
CA GLU A 234 4.77 18.95 7.41
C GLU A 234 3.76 18.15 6.57
N TYR A 235 2.47 18.47 6.67
CA TYR A 235 1.38 17.73 6.03
C TYR A 235 0.82 18.39 4.75
N ASP A 236 1.47 19.48 4.30
CA ASP A 236 1.07 20.19 3.08
C ASP A 236 1.32 19.33 1.84
N ASP A 237 0.54 19.55 0.78
CA ASP A 237 0.62 18.73 -0.43
C ASP A 237 1.50 19.37 -1.49
N ASP A 238 2.77 18.98 -1.51
CA ASP A 238 3.73 19.46 -2.52
C ASP A 238 3.58 18.77 -3.90
N LEU A 239 2.82 17.66 -3.97
CA LEU A 239 2.64 16.87 -5.20
C LEU A 239 1.28 17.09 -5.87
N GLY A 240 0.26 17.47 -5.10
CA GLY A 240 -1.09 17.78 -5.57
C GLY A 240 -2.03 16.57 -5.69
N HIS A 241 -1.52 15.34 -5.56
CA HIS A 241 -2.34 14.12 -5.73
C HIS A 241 -3.37 13.99 -4.60
N GLY A 242 -2.94 14.12 -3.35
CA GLY A 242 -3.83 14.05 -2.19
C GLY A 242 -4.89 15.14 -2.17
N THR A 243 -4.54 16.37 -2.55
CA THR A 243 -5.48 17.49 -2.71
C THR A 243 -6.53 17.21 -3.77
N HIS A 244 -6.12 16.66 -4.92
CA HIS A 244 -7.03 16.29 -5.99
C HIS A 244 -7.99 15.16 -5.56
N VAL A 245 -7.46 14.11 -4.90
CA VAL A 245 -8.26 13.02 -4.33
C VAL A 245 -9.26 13.56 -3.29
N ALA A 246 -8.82 14.41 -2.37
CA ALA A 246 -9.67 15.04 -1.37
C ALA A 246 -10.79 15.89 -2.01
N GLY A 247 -10.48 16.62 -3.09
CA GLY A 247 -11.45 17.39 -3.87
C GLY A 247 -12.54 16.51 -4.49
N ILE A 248 -12.18 15.36 -5.07
CA ILE A 248 -13.14 14.37 -5.60
C ILE A 248 -14.04 13.85 -4.48
N ILE A 249 -13.51 13.60 -3.28
CA ILE A 249 -14.27 13.06 -2.16
C ILE A 249 -15.27 14.11 -1.65
N GLY A 250 -14.79 15.28 -1.23
CA GLY A 250 -15.60 16.23 -0.46
C GLY A 250 -15.26 17.69 -0.68
N GLY A 251 -14.79 18.06 -1.88
CA GLY A 251 -14.69 19.45 -2.27
C GLY A 251 -16.08 20.10 -2.35
N ASN A 252 -16.32 21.20 -1.65
CA ASN A 252 -17.60 21.90 -1.68
C ASN A 252 -17.90 22.59 -3.03
N GLY A 253 -16.86 22.75 -3.87
CA GLY A 253 -16.93 23.35 -5.21
C GLY A 253 -17.17 24.85 -5.24
N SER A 254 -17.09 25.57 -4.12
CA SER A 254 -17.44 26.99 -4.01
C SER A 254 -16.66 27.89 -4.96
N SER A 255 -15.38 27.60 -5.18
CA SER A 255 -14.46 28.33 -6.08
C SER A 255 -14.83 28.18 -7.55
N SER A 256 -15.67 27.20 -7.88
CA SER A 256 -16.16 26.91 -9.23
C SER A 256 -17.67 27.13 -9.40
N GLY A 257 -18.34 27.73 -8.41
CA GLY A 257 -19.80 27.87 -8.41
C GLY A 257 -20.53 26.53 -8.34
N GLY A 258 -19.91 25.51 -7.74
CA GLY A 258 -20.43 24.14 -7.60
C GLY A 258 -20.12 23.21 -8.76
N LEU A 259 -19.41 23.67 -9.79
CA LEU A 259 -19.09 22.87 -10.97
C LEU A 259 -18.21 21.67 -10.63
N TYR A 260 -17.15 21.87 -9.85
CA TYR A 260 -16.18 20.85 -9.47
C TYR A 260 -16.36 20.36 -8.04
N ARG A 261 -17.61 20.26 -7.58
CA ARG A 261 -17.90 19.67 -6.27
C ARG A 261 -17.55 18.18 -6.24
N GLY A 262 -17.18 17.70 -5.06
CA GLY A 262 -16.92 16.30 -4.77
C GLY A 262 -18.20 15.46 -4.71
N VAL A 263 -18.02 14.18 -4.44
CA VAL A 263 -19.10 13.19 -4.29
C VAL A 263 -19.94 13.47 -3.04
N ALA A 264 -19.28 13.86 -1.95
CA ALA A 264 -19.87 14.18 -0.65
C ALA A 264 -19.37 15.57 -0.17
N PRO A 265 -19.87 16.65 -0.80
CA PRO A 265 -19.36 18.02 -0.65
C PRO A 265 -19.70 18.71 0.68
#